data_AF-A0A377QAA1-F1
#
_entry.id   AF-A0A377QAA1-F1
#
_cell.length_a   1.000
_cell.length_b   1.000
_cell.length_c   1.000
_cell.angle_alpha   90.00
_cell.angle_beta   90.00
_cell.angle_gamma   90.00
#
_symmetry.space_group_name_H-M   'P 1'
#
loop_
_entity.id
_entity.type
_entity.pdbx_description
1 polymer ?
#
loop_
_entity_poly.entity_id
_entity_poly.type
_entity_poly.pdbx_seq_one_letter_code
_entity_poly.pdbx_strand_id
1 'polypeptide(L)'
;MKQSNSLLVYLALLIAIAGVVIHAGAVIAGPSWYAFFNAPPSVIASARAGTWLAPVNTLIIAGLMAICALYAASVVGLIGRPPLQTQNWFIAIDKWWLR
;
A
#
# COMPACT_ATOMS: atom_id res chain seq x y z
N MET A 1 12.55 -12.22 20.46
CA MET A 1 12.75 -10.98 19.66
C MET A 1 12.06 -9.86 20.42
N LYS A 2 12.81 -8.82 20.79
CA LYS A 2 12.37 -7.71 21.64
C LYS A 2 11.14 -7.06 20.99
N GLN A 3 10.03 -6.96 21.72
CA GLN A 3 8.78 -6.37 21.27
C GLN A 3 9.04 -4.92 20.85
N SER A 4 9.18 -4.68 19.56
CA SER A 4 9.28 -3.33 18.99
C SER A 4 8.02 -2.59 19.42
N ASN A 5 8.18 -1.46 20.10
CA ASN A 5 7.16 -0.61 20.67
C ASN A 5 5.85 -0.68 19.85
N SER A 6 4.86 -1.48 20.30
CA SER A 6 3.73 -1.94 19.48
C SER A 6 2.96 -0.78 18.82
N LEU A 7 2.97 0.38 19.47
CA LEU A 7 2.43 1.64 18.99
C LEU A 7 3.01 2.07 17.62
N LEU A 8 4.32 1.92 17.39
CA LEU A 8 4.94 2.26 16.11
C LEU A 8 4.45 1.36 14.97
N VAL A 9 4.21 0.08 15.25
CA VAL A 9 3.69 -0.87 14.26
C VAL A 9 2.23 -0.56 13.93
N TYR A 10 1.42 -0.20 14.93
CA TYR A 10 0.06 0.28 14.70
C TYR A 10 0.01 1.58 13.88
N LEU A 11 0.90 2.54 14.17
CA LEU A 11 1.00 3.77 13.37
C LEU A 11 1.43 3.47 11.94
N ALA A 12 2.40 2.59 11.73
CA ALA A 12 2.82 2.18 10.40
C ALA A 12 1.67 1.52 9.62
N LEU A 13 0.89 0.66 10.27
CA LEU A 13 -0.31 0.05 9.68
C LEU A 13 -1.35 1.12 9.29
N LEU A 14 -1.65 2.05 10.18
CA LEU A 14 -2.62 3.12 9.94
C LEU A 14 -2.20 4.00 8.76
N ILE A 15 -0.94 4.43 8.73
CA ILE A 15 -0.39 5.27 7.66
C ILE A 15 -0.38 4.53 6.33
N ALA A 16 -0.04 3.23 6.33
CA ALA A 16 -0.05 2.42 5.12
C ALA A 16 -1.47 2.28 4.56
N ILE A 17 -2.47 1.99 5.41
CA ILE A 17 -3.89 1.92 5.00
C ILE A 17 -4.36 3.28 4.45
N ALA A 18 -4.08 4.38 5.15
CA ALA A 18 -4.41 5.72 4.68
C ALA A 18 -3.76 6.02 3.32
N GLY A 19 -2.49 5.61 3.15
CA GLY A 19 -1.76 5.71 1.89
C GLY A 19 -2.47 4.98 0.74
N VAL A 20 -2.92 3.75 0.95
CA VAL A 20 -3.70 2.98 -0.05
C VAL A 20 -4.95 3.75 -0.43
N VAL A 21 -5.73 4.23 0.55
CA VAL A 21 -6.98 4.96 0.30
C VAL A 21 -6.74 6.25 -0.47
N ILE A 22 -5.72 7.03 -0.12
CA ILE A 22 -5.38 8.30 -0.79
C ILE A 22 -4.99 8.06 -2.25
N HIS A 23 -4.14 7.05 -2.52
CA HIS A 23 -3.64 6.79 -3.87
C HIS A 23 -4.68 6.09 -4.75
N ALA A 24 -5.49 5.18 -4.19
CA ALA A 24 -6.61 4.59 -4.91
C ALA A 24 -7.70 5.64 -5.19
N GLY A 25 -7.98 6.51 -4.21
CA GLY A 25 -8.90 7.64 -4.35
C GLY A 25 -8.48 8.65 -5.43
N ALA A 26 -7.17 8.81 -5.65
CA ALA A 26 -6.63 9.69 -6.70
C ALA A 26 -7.07 9.28 -8.11
N VAL A 27 -7.26 7.98 -8.35
CA VAL A 27 -7.76 7.46 -9.64
C VAL A 27 -9.21 7.88 -9.88
N ILE A 28 -10.03 7.93 -8.82
CA ILE A 28 -11.46 8.25 -8.90
C ILE A 28 -11.69 9.76 -8.88
N ALA A 29 -10.98 10.50 -8.03
CA ALA A 29 -11.15 11.94 -7.84
C ALA A 29 -10.49 12.77 -8.96
N GLY A 30 -9.53 12.20 -9.71
CA GLY A 30 -8.99 12.79 -10.92
C GLY A 30 -7.98 13.93 -10.68
N PRO A 31 -7.76 14.82 -11.68
CA PRO A 31 -6.66 15.80 -11.69
C PRO A 31 -6.60 16.76 -10.50
N SER A 32 -7.74 17.11 -9.91
CA SER A 32 -7.83 17.99 -8.74
C SER A 32 -7.22 17.35 -7.49
N TRP A 33 -7.35 16.03 -7.35
CA TRP A 33 -6.76 15.26 -6.25
C TRP A 33 -5.23 15.25 -6.35
N TYR A 34 -4.71 15.02 -7.56
CA TYR A 34 -3.26 15.11 -7.81
C TYR A 34 -2.71 16.51 -7.50
N ALA A 35 -3.45 17.57 -7.86
CA ALA A 35 -3.05 18.93 -7.53
C ALA A 35 -3.12 19.22 -6.03
N PHE A 36 -4.12 18.70 -5.32
CA PHE A 36 -4.24 18.85 -3.85
C PHE A 36 -3.06 18.23 -3.10
N PHE A 37 -2.62 17.05 -3.52
CA PHE A 37 -1.41 16.40 -2.99
C PHE A 37 -0.10 16.94 -3.58
N ASN A 38 -0.16 18.03 -4.33
CA ASN A 38 0.97 18.70 -4.95
C ASN A 38 1.84 17.76 -5.80
N ALA A 39 1.19 16.88 -6.57
CA ALA A 39 1.87 15.95 -7.47
C ALA A 39 2.66 16.71 -8.55
N PRO A 40 3.70 16.10 -9.13
CA PRO A 40 4.50 16.73 -10.17
C PRO A 40 3.64 17.23 -11.34
N PRO A 41 3.98 18.38 -11.96
CA PRO A 41 3.21 18.92 -13.08
C PRO A 41 3.00 17.93 -14.23
N SER A 42 3.97 17.03 -14.47
CA SER A 42 3.88 15.96 -15.46
C SER A 42 2.77 14.94 -15.15
N VAL A 43 2.57 14.62 -13.87
CA VAL A 43 1.51 13.69 -13.42
C VAL A 43 0.14 14.36 -13.52
N ILE A 44 0.03 15.64 -13.14
CA ILE A 44 -1.22 16.39 -13.26
C ILE A 44 -1.61 16.56 -14.73
N ALA A 45 -0.64 16.90 -15.60
CA ALA A 45 -0.86 16.99 -17.04
C ALA A 45 -1.29 15.65 -17.64
N SER A 46 -0.64 14.56 -17.22
CA SER A 46 -1.02 13.19 -17.61
C SER A 46 -2.46 12.86 -17.20
N ALA A 47 -2.87 13.21 -15.98
CA ALA A 47 -4.22 13.00 -15.48
C ALA A 47 -5.26 13.82 -16.25
N ARG A 48 -4.96 15.08 -16.59
CA ARG A 48 -5.83 15.94 -17.41
C ARG A 48 -5.95 15.44 -18.84
N ALA A 49 -4.86 14.91 -19.40
CA ALA A 49 -4.82 14.37 -20.75
C ALA A 49 -5.45 12.98 -20.88
N GLY A 50 -5.92 12.36 -19.77
CA GLY A 50 -6.51 11.01 -19.79
C GLY A 50 -5.50 9.91 -20.13
N THR A 51 -4.21 10.15 -19.93
CA THR A 51 -3.15 9.18 -20.23
C THR A 51 -2.92 8.21 -19.08
N TRP A 52 -2.28 7.08 -19.35
CA TRP A 52 -2.09 6.00 -18.37
C TRP A 52 -1.02 6.27 -17.30
N LEU A 53 -0.14 7.28 -17.47
CA LEU A 53 0.97 7.50 -16.53
C LEU A 53 0.49 7.82 -15.10
N ALA A 54 -0.49 8.72 -14.96
CA ALA A 54 -1.05 9.07 -13.66
C ALA A 54 -1.70 7.88 -12.94
N PRO A 55 -2.69 7.17 -13.53
CA PRO A 55 -3.35 6.05 -12.85
C PRO A 55 -2.42 4.87 -12.59
N VAL A 56 -1.51 4.53 -13.52
CA VAL A 56 -0.56 3.43 -13.32
C VAL A 56 0.38 3.72 -12.15
N ASN A 57 0.95 4.92 -12.08
CA ASN A 57 1.84 5.29 -10.98
C ASN A 57 1.11 5.26 -9.63
N THR A 58 -0.13 5.75 -9.57
CA THR A 58 -0.90 5.69 -8.32
C THR A 58 -1.24 4.28 -7.89
N LEU A 59 -1.54 3.39 -8.82
CA LEU A 59 -1.83 1.99 -8.50
C LEU A 59 -0.57 1.26 -8.02
N ILE A 60 0.59 1.55 -8.60
CA ILE A 60 1.88 1.00 -8.13
C ILE A 60 2.14 1.42 -6.68
N ILE A 61 1.99 2.72 -6.37
CA ILE A 61 2.22 3.22 -5.00
C ILE A 61 1.19 2.65 -4.03
N ALA A 62 -0.09 2.60 -4.43
CA ALA A 62 -1.14 1.96 -3.62
C ALA A 62 -0.82 0.49 -3.33
N GLY A 63 -0.33 -0.26 -4.33
CA GLY A 63 0.08 -1.65 -4.16
C GLY A 63 1.25 -1.80 -3.18
N LEU A 64 2.28 -0.96 -3.28
CA LEU A 64 3.41 -0.96 -2.34
C LEU A 64 2.94 -0.66 -0.90
N MET A 65 2.07 0.33 -0.71
CA MET A 65 1.52 0.66 0.60
C MET A 65 0.63 -0.47 1.15
N ALA A 66 -0.13 -1.15 0.29
CA ALA A 66 -0.93 -2.31 0.67
C ALA A 66 -0.03 -3.47 1.15
N ILE A 67 1.08 -3.72 0.46
CA ILE A 67 2.07 -4.72 0.90
C ILE A 67 2.62 -4.33 2.28
N CYS A 68 3.03 -3.08 2.49
CA CYS A 68 3.49 -2.63 3.80
C CYS A 68 2.43 -2.81 4.90
N ALA A 69 1.16 -2.50 4.61
CA ALA A 69 0.05 -2.70 5.52
C ALA A 69 -0.13 -4.18 5.89
N LEU A 70 -0.06 -5.09 4.92
CA LEU A 70 -0.18 -6.54 5.17
C LEU A 70 0.94 -7.06 6.08
N TYR A 71 2.17 -6.58 5.90
CA TYR A 71 3.29 -6.97 6.76
C TYR A 71 3.16 -6.38 8.17
N ALA A 72 2.76 -5.12 8.30
CA ALA A 72 2.51 -4.50 9.61
C ALA A 72 1.35 -5.20 10.35
N ALA A 73 0.27 -5.53 9.63
CA ALA A 73 -0.87 -6.30 10.14
C ALA A 73 -0.45 -7.69 10.63
N SER A 74 0.50 -8.32 9.96
CA SER A 74 1.04 -9.61 10.40
C SER A 74 1.83 -9.50 11.71
N VAL A 75 2.59 -8.43 11.92
CA VAL A 75 3.35 -8.20 13.16
C VAL A 75 2.43 -7.94 14.35
N VAL A 76 1.30 -7.24 14.16
CA VAL A 76 0.29 -7.03 15.23
C VAL A 76 -0.65 -8.22 15.42
N GLY A 77 -0.49 -9.30 14.63
CA GLY A 77 -1.27 -10.53 14.78
C GLY A 77 -2.69 -10.48 14.19
N LEU A 78 -3.01 -9.47 13.38
CA LEU A 78 -4.30 -9.38 12.66
C LEU A 78 -4.39 -10.39 11.51
N ILE A 79 -3.26 -10.71 10.89
CA ILE A 79 -3.17 -11.61 9.73
C ILE A 79 -2.04 -12.62 9.96
N GLY A 80 -2.19 -13.84 9.42
CA GLY A 80 -1.13 -14.84 9.40
C GLY A 80 0.17 -14.33 8.77
N ARG A 81 1.31 -14.94 9.10
CA ARG A 81 2.63 -14.54 8.57
C ARG A 81 2.69 -14.67 7.05
N PRO A 82 2.87 -13.56 6.29
CA PRO A 82 2.95 -13.62 4.84
C PRO A 82 4.14 -14.48 4.38
N PRO A 83 4.03 -15.10 3.19
CA PRO A 83 4.97 -16.13 2.72
C PRO A 83 6.42 -15.64 2.61
N LEU A 84 6.62 -14.36 2.33
CA LEU A 84 7.93 -13.72 2.21
C LEU A 84 8.65 -13.51 3.56
N GLN A 85 7.96 -13.67 4.70
CA GLN A 85 8.60 -13.71 6.03
C GLN A 85 9.11 -15.11 6.39
N THR A 86 8.90 -16.10 5.50
CA THR A 86 9.37 -17.47 5.70
C THR A 86 10.42 -17.81 4.65
N GLN A 87 11.41 -18.60 5.06
CA GLN A 87 12.52 -19.01 4.19
C GLN A 87 12.04 -19.89 3.00
N ASN A 88 10.80 -20.39 3.04
CA ASN A 88 10.24 -21.31 2.06
C ASN A 88 8.94 -20.76 1.45
N TRP A 89 9.05 -19.58 0.83
CA TRP A 89 7.92 -18.77 0.34
C TRP A 89 6.95 -19.54 -0.58
N PHE A 90 7.44 -20.49 -1.37
CA PHE A 90 6.64 -21.31 -2.29
C PHE A 90 5.61 -22.20 -1.57
N ILE A 91 5.99 -22.83 -0.45
CA ILE A 91 5.08 -23.68 0.34
C ILE A 91 4.20 -22.83 1.26
N ALA A 92 4.72 -21.67 1.68
CA ALA A 92 4.01 -20.80 2.59
C ALA A 92 2.82 -20.08 1.92
N ILE A 93 2.87 -19.81 0.61
CA ILE A 93 1.79 -19.11 -0.10
C ILE A 93 0.50 -19.94 -0.10
N ASP A 94 0.62 -21.25 -0.32
CA ASP A 94 -0.49 -22.19 -0.41
C ASP A 94 -1.16 -22.39 0.97
N LYS A 95 -0.35 -22.44 2.04
CA LYS A 95 -0.85 -22.58 3.42
C LYS A 95 -1.42 -21.29 4.01
N TRP A 96 -1.00 -20.13 3.51
CA TRP A 96 -1.48 -18.83 4.00
C TRP A 96 -2.88 -18.49 3.46
N TRP A 97 -3.22 -18.94 2.24
CA TRP A 97 -4.56 -18.79 1.68
C TRP A 97 -5.61 -19.71 2.33
N LEU A 98 -5.17 -20.83 2.90
CA LEU A 98 -6.03 -21.87 3.49
C LEU A 98 -6.27 -21.72 5.01
N ARG A 99 -5.76 -20.65 5.63
CA ARG A 99 -5.98 -20.32 7.05
C ARG A 99 -6.84 -19.08 7.20
#